data_AF-A0A962XVL3-F1
#
_entry.id   AF-A0A962XVL3-F1
#
_cell.length_a   1.000
_cell.length_b   1.000
_cell.length_c   1.000
_cell.angle_alpha   90.00
_cell.angle_beta   90.00
_cell.angle_gamma   90.00
#
_symmetry.space_group_name_H-M   'P 1'
#
loop_
_entity.id
_entity.type
_entity.pdbx_description
1 polymer ?
#
loop_
_entity_poly.entity_id
_entity_poly.type
_entity_poly.pdbx_seq_one_letter_code
_entity_poly.pdbx_strand_id
1 'polypeptide(L)' 'TVECVTNTVVGTDAAAIRECFDAVLENGGERGRVPELWDGHAAERIADTLLAHYRERIA' A
#
# COMPACT_ATOMS: atom_id res chain seq x y z
N THR A 1 -3.98 11.54 0.81
CA THR A 1 -2.57 11.63 0.35
C THR A 1 -1.92 10.29 0.57
N VAL A 2 -1.07 9.79 -0.35
CA VAL A 2 -0.32 8.54 -0.13
C VAL A 2 0.99 8.91 0.55
N GLU A 3 1.17 8.55 1.82
CA GLU A 3 2.33 8.96 2.61
C GLU A 3 3.47 7.93 2.61
N CYS A 4 3.19 6.70 2.17
CA CYS A 4 4.16 5.60 2.09
C CYS A 4 4.23 5.08 0.65
N VAL A 5 5.07 5.68 -0.20
CA VAL A 5 5.32 5.21 -1.57
C VAL A 5 6.62 4.42 -1.58
N THR A 6 6.60 3.25 -2.22
CA THR A 6 7.78 2.40 -2.45
C THR A 6 8.02 2.14 -3.92
N ASN A 7 7.12 2.62 -4.77
CA ASN A 7 7.07 2.27 -6.18
C ASN A 7 7.36 3.52 -7.02
N THR A 8 8.19 3.35 -8.04
CA THR A 8 8.50 4.39 -9.02
C THR A 8 7.77 4.09 -10.32
N VAL A 9 7.00 5.06 -10.84
CA VAL A 9 6.29 4.91 -12.11
C VAL A 9 7.10 5.58 -13.21
N VAL A 10 7.58 4.78 -14.17
CA VAL A 10 8.47 5.24 -15.27
C VAL A 10 7.81 5.25 -16.65
N GLY A 11 6.50 4.98 -16.72
CA GLY A 11 5.76 4.90 -17.97
C GLY A 11 6.09 3.64 -18.78
N THR A 12 6.03 3.74 -20.11
CA THR A 12 6.21 2.62 -21.05
C THR A 12 7.45 2.75 -21.94
N ASP A 13 8.28 3.77 -21.72
CA ASP A 13 9.53 3.92 -22.46
C ASP A 13 10.56 2.86 -22.02
N ALA A 14 11.10 2.13 -23.00
CA ALA A 14 12.00 1.03 -22.74
C ALA A 14 13.36 1.49 -22.17
N ALA A 15 13.82 2.70 -22.50
CA ALA A 15 15.05 3.24 -21.93
C ALA A 15 14.84 3.58 -20.44
N ALA A 16 13.79 4.33 -20.11
CA ALA A 16 13.43 4.67 -18.74
C ALA A 16 13.21 3.44 -17.84
N ILE A 17 12.59 2.38 -18.36
CA ILE A 17 12.42 1.12 -17.64
C ILE A 17 13.76 0.48 -17.29
N ARG A 18 14.70 0.41 -18.25
CA ARG A 18 16.02 -0.18 -18.03
C ARG A 18 16.84 0.61 -17.02
N GLU A 19 16.85 1.94 -17.14
CA GLU A 19 17.54 2.81 -16.18
C GLU A 19 17.02 2.63 -14.76
N CYS A 20 15.70 2.59 -14.59
CA CYS A 20 15.09 2.35 -13.28
C CYS A 20 15.41 0.95 -12.74
N PHE A 21 15.47 -0.06 -13.61
CA PHE A 21 15.83 -1.41 -13.22
C PHE A 21 17.28 -1.51 -12.73
N ASP A 22 18.21 -0.93 -13.48
CA ASP A 22 19.63 -0.91 -13.12
C ASP A 22 19.84 -0.15 -11.79
N ALA A 23 19.19 0.99 -11.61
CA ALA A 23 19.24 1.77 -10.38
C ALA A 23 18.74 0.98 -9.15
N VAL A 24 17.69 0.17 -9.31
CA VAL A 24 17.15 -0.69 -8.23
C VAL A 24 18.09 -1.86 -7.92
N LEU A 25 18.76 -2.44 -8.93
CA LEU A 25 19.73 -3.51 -8.70
C LEU A 25 20.99 -3.02 -7.99
N GLU A 26 21.47 -1.82 -8.34
CA GLU A 26 22.69 -1.24 -7.76
C GLU A 26 22.47 -0.71 -6.34
N ASN A 27 21.39 0.02 -6.11
CA ASN A 27 21.16 0.77 -4.88
C ASN A 27 20.11 0.13 -3.95
N GLY A 28 19.42 -0.91 -4.43
CA GLY A 28 18.18 -1.40 -3.83
C GLY A 28 16.97 -0.54 -4.22
N GLY A 29 15.77 -1.04 -3.95
CA GLY A 29 14.53 -0.26 -4.09
C GLY A 29 14.32 0.74 -2.96
N GLU A 30 13.39 1.67 -3.17
CA GLU A 30 12.88 2.57 -2.13
C GLU A 30 12.48 1.78 -0.88
N ARG A 31 13.08 2.12 0.27
CA ARG A 31 12.80 1.45 1.54
C ARG A 31 11.44 1.89 2.06
N GLY A 32 10.44 1.06 1.79
CA GLY A 32 9.10 1.26 2.33
C GLY A 32 8.99 1.22 3.83
N ARG A 33 7.92 1.85 4.32
CA ARG A 33 7.38 1.62 5.65
C ARG A 33 6.05 0.90 5.53
N VAL A 34 5.76 0.04 6.50
CA VAL A 34 4.43 -0.54 6.65
C VAL A 34 3.50 0.59 7.14
N PRO A 35 2.45 0.96 6.38
CA PRO A 35 1.51 1.97 6.81
C PRO A 35 0.78 1.58 8.10
N GLU A 36 0.24 2.57 8.78
CA GLU A 36 -0.64 2.32 9.93
C GLU A 36 -1.80 1.41 9.53
N LEU A 37 -2.13 0.43 10.38
CA LEU A 37 -3.19 -0.57 10.17
C LEU A 37 -2.91 -1.63 9.07
N TRP A 38 -1.71 -1.67 8.49
CA TRP A 38 -1.27 -2.80 7.63
C TRP A 38 -0.71 -3.96 8.48
N ASP A 39 -1.45 -4.31 9.52
CA ASP A 39 -1.09 -5.30 10.56
C ASP A 39 -1.70 -6.69 10.32
N GLY A 40 -2.40 -6.88 9.19
CA GLY A 40 -3.09 -8.13 8.87
C GLY A 40 -4.47 -8.31 9.50
N HIS A 41 -4.94 -7.38 10.34
CA HIS A 41 -6.21 -7.50 11.08
C HIS A 41 -7.36 -6.72 10.43
N ALA A 42 -7.33 -6.60 9.09
CA ALA A 42 -8.35 -5.86 8.37
C ALA A 42 -9.73 -6.53 8.46
N ALA A 43 -9.77 -7.86 8.46
CA ALA A 43 -11.02 -8.62 8.49
C ALA A 43 -11.79 -8.39 9.80
N GLU A 44 -11.10 -8.43 10.93
CA GLU A 44 -11.65 -8.20 12.28
C GLU A 44 -12.24 -6.80 12.38
N ARG A 45 -11.48 -5.77 11.97
CA ARG A 45 -11.95 -4.37 11.99
C ARG A 45 -13.19 -4.16 11.10
N ILE A 46 -13.22 -4.81 9.93
CA ILE A 46 -14.39 -4.75 9.03
C ILE A 46 -15.60 -5.40 9.70
N ALA A 47 -15.43 -6.60 10.29
CA ALA A 47 -16.50 -7.30 10.98
C ALA A 47 -17.08 -6.48 12.15
N ASP A 48 -16.22 -5.87 12.96
CA ASP A 48 -16.63 -5.00 14.07
C ASP A 48 -17.43 -3.79 13.59
N THR A 49 -16.98 -3.15 12.49
CA THR A 49 -17.68 -2.02 11.87
C THR A 49 -19.07 -2.43 11.37
N LEU A 50 -19.19 -3.57 10.69
CA LEU A 50 -20.46 -4.08 10.19
C LEU A 50 -21.42 -4.42 11.33
N LEU A 51 -20.92 -5.03 12.41
CA LEU A 51 -21.73 -5.37 13.58
C LEU A 51 -22.22 -4.12 14.32
N ALA A 52 -21.37 -3.11 14.49
CA ALA A 52 -21.76 -1.82 15.06
C ALA A 52 -22.86 -1.17 14.23
N HIS A 53 -22.66 -1.09 12.90
CA HIS A 53 -23.65 -0.52 11.98
C HIS A 53 -25.00 -1.25 12.01
N TYR A 54 -24.99 -2.58 12.10
CA TYR A 54 -26.22 -3.37 12.19
C TYR A 54 -26.96 -3.11 13.50
N ARG A 55 -26.24 -3.03 14.63
CA ARG A 55 -26.84 -2.74 15.95
C ARG A 55 -27.51 -1.37 16.01
N GLU A 56 -26.88 -0.35 15.45
CA GLU A 56 -27.43 1.02 15.40
C GLU A 56 -28.72 1.13 14.57
N ARG A 57 -28.94 0.23 13.61
CA ARG A 57 -30.08 0.27 12.69
C ARG A 57 -31.32 -0.48 13.18
N ILE A 58 -31.18 -1.29 14.22
CA ILE A 58 -32.25 -2.18 14.72
C ILE A 58 -32.65 -1.79 16.16
N ALA A 59 -31.82 -0.99 16.83
CA ALA A 59 -32.23 -0.18 17.98
C ALA A 59 -33.09 1.01 17.51
#